data_AF-A0A517SPG1-F1
#
_entry.id   AF-A0A517SPG1-F1
#
_cell.length_a   1.000
_cell.length_b   1.000
_cell.length_c   1.000
_cell.angle_alpha   90.00
_cell.angle_beta   90.00
_cell.angle_gamma   90.00
#
_symmetry.space_group_name_H-M   'P 1'
#
loop_
_entity.id
_entity.type
_entity.pdbx_description
1 polymer ?
#
loop_
_entity_poly.entity_id
_entity_poly.type
_entity_poly.pdbx_seq_one_letter_code
_entity_poly.pdbx_strand_id
1 'polypeptide(L)'
;MNRQSIRNSLATKRRLITKRRRVGFTLLEVVVALVLMGSVLVASLLAFSKHQRQVALAEKRLQAVQVADQMVQRLATSPTGIPTPASGSVVGHVGWIWRTEIVGRVAVADQSLLVVQYSILDVANGQSAVPLVSVQVVKREGL
;
A
#
# COMPACT_ATOMS: atom_id res chain seq x y z
N MET A 1 89.07 33.60 14.41
CA MET A 1 89.41 32.21 14.76
C MET A 1 88.82 31.90 16.14
N ASN A 2 87.69 31.18 16.24
CA ASN A 2 87.48 30.15 17.26
C ASN A 2 86.20 29.32 16.95
N ARG A 3 86.41 28.07 16.52
CA ARG A 3 85.38 27.05 16.23
C ARG A 3 85.44 26.03 17.38
N GLN A 4 84.61 26.11 18.45
CA GLN A 4 84.43 24.93 19.35
C GLN A 4 83.39 25.00 20.48
N SER A 5 82.28 25.74 20.36
CA SER A 5 81.14 25.50 21.27
C SER A 5 79.81 25.36 20.54
N ILE A 6 79.89 24.67 19.41
CA ILE A 6 78.79 23.81 18.96
C ILE A 6 78.99 22.51 19.73
N ARG A 7 78.30 22.36 20.87
CA ARG A 7 77.90 21.04 21.38
C ARG A 7 77.05 21.20 22.63
N ASN A 8 75.88 20.60 22.51
CA ASN A 8 75.05 20.08 23.57
C ASN A 8 73.95 21.01 24.06
N SER A 9 72.75 20.61 23.66
CA SER A 9 71.69 20.31 24.61
C SER A 9 71.13 21.56 25.28
N LEU A 10 69.99 22.08 24.86
CA LEU A 10 68.76 21.34 24.92
C LEU A 10 67.88 21.84 23.79
N ALA A 11 67.56 20.92 22.88
CA ALA A 11 66.30 20.98 22.17
C ALA A 11 65.21 21.08 23.25
N THR A 12 64.81 22.30 23.59
CA THR A 12 63.59 22.58 24.34
C THR A 12 62.45 22.33 23.38
N LYS A 13 62.28 21.05 23.06
CA LYS A 13 61.13 20.46 22.44
C LYS A 13 60.01 20.73 23.44
N ARG A 14 59.39 21.92 23.33
CA ARG A 14 58.09 22.18 23.96
C ARG A 14 57.18 21.09 23.42
N ARG A 15 57.07 20.00 24.17
CA ARG A 15 56.03 19.00 23.99
C ARG A 15 54.75 19.81 24.12
N LEU A 16 54.13 20.11 22.98
CA LEU A 16 52.70 20.32 22.94
C LEU A 16 52.11 19.01 23.43
N ILE A 17 51.89 18.93 24.74
CA ILE A 17 51.06 17.89 25.33
C ILE A 17 49.67 18.22 24.82
N THR A 18 49.33 17.71 23.64
CA THR A 18 47.95 17.64 23.19
C THR A 18 47.25 16.79 24.24
N LYS A 19 46.56 17.46 25.17
CA LYS A 19 45.71 16.83 26.17
C LYS A 19 44.63 16.10 25.38
N ARG A 20 44.85 14.82 25.11
CA ARG A 20 43.87 13.94 24.46
C ARG A 20 42.67 13.93 25.39
N ARG A 21 41.63 14.72 25.08
CA ARG A 21 40.35 14.62 25.78
C ARG A 21 39.89 13.19 25.56
N ARG A 22 39.99 12.36 26.60
CA ARG A 22 39.23 11.11 26.64
C ARG A 22 37.78 11.55 26.77
N VAL A 23 37.10 11.60 25.64
CA VAL A 23 35.66 11.82 25.59
C VAL A 23 35.07 10.49 26.03
N GLY A 24 34.77 10.37 27.33
CA GLY A 24 33.90 9.30 27.80
C GLY A 24 32.52 9.54 27.21
N PHE A 25 31.91 8.51 26.65
CA PHE A 25 30.52 8.54 26.20
C PHE A 25 29.65 9.05 27.36
N THR A 26 28.90 10.12 27.14
CA THR A 26 28.01 10.63 28.19
C THR A 26 26.80 9.71 28.31
N LEU A 27 26.27 9.51 29.51
CA LEU A 27 25.03 8.74 29.71
C LEU A 27 23.88 9.32 28.88
N LEU A 28 23.85 10.65 28.73
CA LEU A 28 22.90 11.34 27.87
C LEU A 28 23.01 10.92 26.40
N GLU A 29 24.22 10.80 25.86
CA GLU A 29 24.43 10.39 24.47
C GLU A 29 23.92 8.96 24.21
N VAL A 30 24.15 8.04 25.14
CA VAL A 30 23.61 6.67 25.04
C VAL A 30 22.08 6.68 25.10
N VAL A 31 21.49 7.44 26.01
CA VAL A 31 20.03 7.56 26.12
C VAL A 31 19.43 8.16 24.85
N VAL A 32 20.02 9.23 24.31
CA VAL A 32 19.58 9.84 23.05
C VAL A 32 19.69 8.84 21.89
N ALA A 33 20.81 8.11 21.78
CA ALA A 33 20.98 7.10 20.75
C ALA A 33 19.94 5.97 20.86
N LEU A 34 19.64 5.51 22.08
CA LEU A 34 18.61 4.50 22.31
C LEU A 34 17.21 5.00 21.95
N VAL A 35 16.89 6.25 22.29
CA VAL A 35 15.61 6.87 21.93
C VAL A 35 15.49 6.98 20.41
N LEU A 36 16.52 7.48 19.74
CA LEU A 36 16.54 7.60 18.27
C LEU A 36 16.41 6.23 17.60
N MET A 37 17.15 5.23 18.07
CA MET A 37 17.06 3.86 17.56
C MET A 37 15.67 3.28 17.75
N GLY A 38 15.09 3.43 18.94
CA GLY A 38 13.72 2.99 19.23
C GLY A 38 12.69 3.67 18.32
N SER A 39 12.78 4.98 18.13
CA SER A 39 11.89 5.73 17.23
C SER A 39 11.98 5.24 15.79
N VAL A 40 13.19 5.01 15.27
CA VAL A 40 13.39 4.50 13.90
C VAL A 40 12.81 3.10 13.73
N LEU A 41 13.00 2.21 14.70
CA LEU A 41 12.44 0.86 14.67
C LEU A 41 10.92 0.87 14.66
N VAL A 42 10.29 1.66 15.54
CA VAL A 42 8.83 1.79 15.59
C VAL A 42 8.29 2.38 14.28
N ALA A 43 8.90 3.43 13.76
CA ALA A 43 8.50 4.03 12.48
C ALA A 43 8.60 3.02 11.33
N SER A 44 9.68 2.24 11.29
CA SER A 44 9.89 1.20 10.28
C SER A 44 8.83 0.10 10.36
N LEU A 45 8.49 -0.36 11.57
CA LEU A 45 7.46 -1.37 11.78
C LEU A 45 6.06 -0.88 11.37
N LEU A 46 5.72 0.36 11.70
CA LEU A 46 4.46 0.97 11.28
C LEU A 46 4.38 1.13 9.77
N ALA A 47 5.46 1.58 9.12
CA ALA A 47 5.53 1.69 7.67
C ALA A 47 5.38 0.31 7.00
N PHE A 48 6.08 -0.70 7.51
CA PHE A 48 5.99 -2.07 7.03
C PHE A 48 4.58 -2.65 7.17
N SER A 49 3.94 -2.45 8.33
CA SER A 49 2.57 -2.91 8.57
C SER A 49 1.57 -2.26 7.61
N LYS A 50 1.72 -0.96 7.34
CA LYS A 50 0.90 -0.26 6.33
C LYS A 50 1.11 -0.85 4.94
N HIS A 51 2.35 -1.11 4.55
CA HIS A 51 2.67 -1.68 3.25
C HIS A 51 2.07 -3.09 3.08
N GLN A 52 2.18 -3.96 4.08
CA GLN A 52 1.55 -5.28 4.03
C GLN A 52 0.04 -5.21 3.85
N ARG A 53 -0.65 -4.29 4.55
CA ARG A 53 -2.09 -4.09 4.37
C ARG A 53 -2.45 -3.60 2.97
N GLN A 54 -1.62 -2.74 2.38
CA GLN A 54 -1.80 -2.27 1.01
C GLN A 54 -1.64 -3.40 -0.01
N VAL A 55 -0.62 -4.25 0.15
CA VAL A 55 -0.40 -5.41 -0.71
C VAL A 55 -1.59 -6.37 -0.64
N ALA A 56 -2.04 -6.72 0.57
CA ALA A 56 -3.20 -7.61 0.73
C ALA A 56 -4.49 -7.03 0.09
N LEU A 57 -4.72 -5.72 0.19
CA LEU A 57 -5.85 -5.07 -0.47
C LEU A 57 -5.70 -5.07 -2.00
N ALA A 58 -4.50 -4.85 -2.52
CA ALA A 58 -4.22 -4.88 -3.95
C ALA A 58 -4.44 -6.28 -4.53
N GLU A 59 -3.98 -7.32 -3.84
CA GLU A 59 -4.21 -8.72 -4.23
C GLU A 59 -5.71 -9.06 -4.26
N LYS A 60 -6.46 -8.67 -3.22
CA LYS A 60 -7.93 -8.83 -3.20
C LYS A 60 -8.59 -8.14 -4.38
N ARG A 61 -8.16 -6.92 -4.72
CA ARG A 61 -8.70 -6.19 -5.88
C ARG A 61 -8.38 -6.86 -7.21
N LEU A 62 -7.15 -7.35 -7.39
CA LEU A 62 -6.76 -8.09 -8.59
C LEU A 62 -7.61 -9.34 -8.77
N GLN A 63 -7.82 -10.11 -7.71
CA GLN A 63 -8.70 -11.28 -7.73
C GLN A 63 -10.15 -10.89 -8.04
N ALA A 64 -10.66 -9.81 -7.44
CA ALA A 64 -12.01 -9.33 -7.72
C ALA A 64 -12.18 -8.90 -9.19
N VAL A 65 -11.19 -8.24 -9.78
CA VAL A 65 -11.20 -7.90 -11.23
C VAL A 65 -11.26 -9.16 -12.07
N GLN A 66 -10.43 -10.16 -11.80
CA GLN A 66 -10.45 -11.44 -12.53
C GLN A 66 -11.81 -12.13 -12.45
N VAL A 67 -12.44 -12.14 -11.28
CA VAL A 67 -13.79 -12.69 -11.09
C VAL A 67 -14.82 -11.88 -11.87
N ALA A 68 -14.74 -10.55 -11.82
CA ALA A 68 -15.66 -9.68 -12.55
C ALA A 68 -15.54 -9.88 -14.07
N ASP A 69 -14.33 -9.98 -14.60
CA ASP A 69 -14.09 -10.23 -16.03
C ASP A 69 -14.67 -11.58 -16.45
N GLN A 70 -14.43 -12.64 -15.68
CA GLN A 70 -15.02 -13.96 -15.95
C GLN A 70 -16.55 -13.93 -15.92
N MET A 71 -17.13 -13.20 -14.97
CA MET A 71 -18.58 -13.08 -14.86
C MET A 71 -19.16 -12.29 -16.04
N VAL A 72 -18.56 -11.15 -16.40
CA VAL A 72 -18.98 -10.34 -17.56
C VAL A 72 -18.89 -11.16 -18.85
N GLN A 73 -17.82 -11.95 -19.03
CA GLN A 73 -17.70 -12.86 -20.18
C GLN A 73 -18.82 -13.90 -20.20
N ARG A 74 -19.11 -14.55 -19.07
CA ARG A 74 -20.21 -15.53 -18.97
C ARG A 74 -21.57 -14.90 -19.28
N LEU A 75 -21.82 -13.71 -18.74
CA LEU A 75 -23.07 -12.98 -18.97
C LEU A 75 -23.21 -12.52 -20.42
N ALA A 76 -22.12 -12.10 -21.05
CA ALA A 76 -22.09 -11.74 -22.47
C ALA A 76 -22.41 -12.94 -23.38
N THR A 77 -22.04 -14.15 -22.96
CA THR A 77 -22.36 -15.40 -23.69
C THR A 77 -23.71 -16.02 -23.31
N SER A 78 -24.38 -15.51 -22.27
CA SER A 78 -25.63 -16.09 -21.77
C SER A 78 -26.81 -15.73 -22.68
N PRO A 79 -27.65 -16.69 -23.10
CA PRO A 79 -28.85 -16.42 -23.89
C PRO A 79 -29.86 -15.50 -23.18
N THR A 80 -29.86 -15.52 -21.85
CA THR A 80 -30.75 -14.72 -20.98
C THR A 80 -30.22 -13.31 -20.69
N GLY A 81 -29.02 -12.97 -21.19
CA GLY A 81 -28.41 -11.66 -20.99
C GLY A 81 -28.00 -11.36 -19.53
N ILE A 82 -27.81 -10.08 -19.22
CA ILE A 82 -27.38 -9.61 -17.89
C ILE A 82 -28.60 -9.48 -16.96
N PRO A 83 -28.68 -10.28 -15.87
CA PRO A 83 -29.81 -10.23 -14.93
C PRO A 83 -29.82 -8.89 -14.18
N THR A 84 -31.01 -8.30 -14.05
CA THR A 84 -31.17 -6.96 -13.45
C THR A 84 -32.50 -6.81 -12.72
N PRO A 85 -32.52 -6.34 -11.45
CA PRO A 85 -31.45 -6.36 -10.46
C PRO A 85 -31.26 -7.76 -9.84
N ALA A 86 -30.02 -8.16 -9.54
CA ALA A 86 -29.71 -9.45 -8.94
C ALA A 86 -28.48 -9.39 -8.01
N SER A 87 -28.37 -10.34 -7.08
CA SER A 87 -27.20 -10.49 -6.21
C SER A 87 -26.96 -11.95 -5.85
N GLY A 88 -25.72 -12.29 -5.51
CA GLY A 88 -25.38 -13.63 -5.06
C GLY A 88 -23.98 -13.72 -4.48
N SER A 89 -23.60 -14.91 -4.02
CA SER A 89 -22.24 -15.18 -3.54
C SER A 89 -21.28 -15.39 -4.70
N VAL A 90 -20.01 -15.02 -4.49
CA VAL A 90 -18.93 -15.36 -5.41
C VAL A 90 -18.38 -16.74 -5.04
N VAL A 91 -18.43 -17.68 -5.99
CA VAL A 91 -17.92 -19.04 -5.77
C VAL A 91 -16.42 -19.00 -5.48
N GLY A 92 -15.99 -19.74 -4.45
CA GLY A 92 -14.59 -19.82 -4.02
C GLY A 92 -14.09 -18.66 -3.17
N HIS A 93 -14.91 -17.62 -2.95
CA HIS A 93 -14.52 -16.44 -2.16
C HIS A 93 -15.50 -16.21 -1.01
N VAL A 94 -15.12 -16.67 0.19
CA VAL A 94 -15.95 -16.51 1.39
C VAL A 94 -16.07 -15.03 1.75
N GLY A 95 -17.30 -14.57 1.97
CA GLY A 95 -17.59 -13.18 2.31
C GLY A 95 -17.58 -12.23 1.11
N TRP A 96 -17.48 -12.74 -0.12
CA TRP A 96 -17.68 -11.93 -1.31
C TRP A 96 -19.08 -12.11 -1.89
N ILE A 97 -19.74 -10.99 -2.15
CA ILE A 97 -21.03 -10.96 -2.84
C ILE A 97 -20.89 -10.17 -4.13
N TRP A 98 -21.61 -10.59 -5.15
CA TRP A 98 -21.81 -9.81 -6.36
C TRP A 98 -23.19 -9.20 -6.37
N ARG A 99 -23.33 -8.05 -7.03
CA ARG A 99 -24.60 -7.33 -7.16
C ARG A 99 -24.66 -6.60 -8.51
N THR A 100 -25.80 -6.69 -9.18
CA THR A 100 -26.14 -5.89 -10.36
C THR A 100 -27.20 -4.86 -10.01
N GLU A 101 -26.98 -3.62 -10.46
CA GLU A 101 -27.89 -2.50 -10.26
C GLU A 101 -28.04 -1.71 -11.58
N ILE A 102 -29.22 -1.16 -11.83
CA ILE A 102 -29.42 -0.27 -12.99
C ILE A 102 -29.02 1.13 -12.55
N VAL A 103 -27.98 1.68 -13.18
CA VAL A 103 -27.45 3.00 -12.85
C VAL A 103 -27.88 4.09 -13.82
N GLY A 104 -28.48 3.70 -14.95
CA GLY A 104 -29.00 4.68 -15.90
C GLY A 104 -29.69 4.06 -17.11
N ARG A 105 -30.31 4.95 -17.89
CA ARG A 105 -30.83 4.67 -19.23
C ARG A 105 -30.19 5.64 -20.21
N VAL A 106 -29.85 5.15 -21.38
CA VAL A 106 -29.29 5.92 -22.49
C VAL A 106 -30.07 5.59 -23.74
N ALA A 107 -30.43 6.59 -24.54
CA ALA A 107 -31.05 6.38 -25.85
C ALA A 107 -30.00 6.64 -26.94
N VAL A 108 -29.80 5.66 -27.84
CA VAL A 108 -28.91 5.81 -29.00
C VAL A 108 -29.66 5.34 -30.24
N ALA A 109 -29.79 6.22 -31.24
CA ALA A 109 -30.43 5.92 -32.52
C ALA A 109 -31.79 5.19 -32.38
N ASP A 110 -32.68 5.77 -31.56
CA ASP A 110 -34.03 5.26 -31.30
C ASP A 110 -34.10 3.91 -30.54
N GLN A 111 -32.98 3.48 -29.95
CA GLN A 111 -32.92 2.31 -29.08
C GLN A 111 -32.68 2.71 -27.63
N SER A 112 -33.53 2.23 -26.73
CA SER A 112 -33.33 2.35 -25.29
C SER A 112 -32.31 1.33 -24.80
N LEU A 113 -31.28 1.82 -24.14
CA LEU A 113 -30.22 1.04 -23.51
C LEU A 113 -30.25 1.27 -21.99
N LEU A 114 -30.02 0.20 -21.23
CA LEU A 114 -29.86 0.20 -19.78
C LEU A 114 -28.36 0.11 -19.46
N VAL A 115 -27.88 0.97 -18.57
CA VAL A 115 -26.55 0.87 -17.98
C VAL A 115 -26.68 0.09 -16.68
N VAL A 116 -26.07 -1.09 -16.64
CA VAL A 116 -26.06 -1.99 -15.49
C VAL A 116 -24.68 -1.97 -14.86
N GLN A 117 -24.60 -1.61 -13.58
CA GLN A 117 -23.39 -1.72 -12.79
C GLN A 117 -23.35 -3.09 -12.12
N TYR A 118 -22.31 -3.86 -12.41
CA TYR A 118 -21.91 -5.04 -11.67
C TYR A 118 -20.85 -4.65 -10.65
N SER A 119 -21.02 -5.06 -9.39
CA SER A 119 -20.08 -4.79 -8.31
C SER A 119 -19.79 -6.06 -7.51
N ILE A 120 -18.53 -6.23 -7.09
CA ILE A 120 -18.14 -7.25 -6.12
C ILE A 120 -17.82 -6.54 -4.81
N LEU A 121 -18.41 -7.02 -3.73
CA LEU A 121 -18.30 -6.44 -2.40
C LEU A 121 -17.68 -7.45 -1.43
N ASP A 122 -16.77 -6.98 -0.58
CA ASP A 122 -16.25 -7.74 0.55
C ASP A 122 -17.10 -7.41 1.78
N VAL A 123 -17.93 -8.37 2.21
CA VAL A 123 -18.79 -8.26 3.39
C VAL A 123 -18.23 -8.96 4.62
N ALA A 124 -17.03 -9.57 4.53
CA ALA A 124 -16.45 -10.36 5.61
C ALA A 124 -16.18 -9.56 6.90
N ASN A 125 -16.04 -8.23 6.78
CA ASN A 125 -15.65 -7.37 7.90
C ASN A 125 -16.79 -6.53 8.50
N GLY A 126 -18.05 -6.72 8.08
CA GLY A 126 -19.23 -6.06 8.69
C GLY A 126 -19.29 -4.53 8.61
N GLN A 127 -18.23 -3.87 8.16
CA GLN A 127 -18.16 -2.43 7.89
C GLN A 127 -18.51 -2.21 6.42
N SER A 128 -19.41 -1.23 6.18
CA SER A 128 -19.84 -0.69 4.88
C SER A 128 -19.21 -1.39 3.69
N ALA A 129 -19.99 -2.23 3.01
CA ALA A 129 -19.56 -3.01 1.86
C ALA A 129 -18.92 -2.11 0.79
N VAL A 130 -17.59 -1.95 0.85
CA VAL A 130 -16.84 -1.17 -0.14
C VAL A 130 -16.69 -2.04 -1.37
N PRO A 131 -17.09 -1.57 -2.56
CA PRO A 131 -16.90 -2.34 -3.77
C PRO A 131 -15.39 -2.55 -4.01
N LEU A 132 -14.98 -3.80 -4.12
CA LEU A 132 -13.62 -4.16 -4.53
C LEU A 132 -13.39 -3.82 -6.00
N VAL A 133 -14.42 -4.01 -6.82
CA VAL A 133 -14.46 -3.66 -8.24
C VAL A 133 -15.90 -3.30 -8.62
N SER A 134 -16.03 -2.42 -9.61
CA SER A 134 -17.30 -2.12 -10.27
C SER A 134 -17.08 -2.00 -11.77
N VAL A 135 -17.93 -2.66 -12.54
CA VAL A 135 -17.91 -2.66 -14.01
C VAL A 135 -19.29 -2.23 -14.49
N GLN A 136 -19.34 -1.29 -15.42
CA GLN A 136 -20.58 -0.88 -16.05
C GLN A 136 -20.71 -1.55 -17.42
N VAL A 137 -21.85 -2.17 -17.66
CA VAL A 137 -22.16 -2.81 -18.94
C VAL A 137 -23.46 -2.24 -19.47
N VAL A 138 -23.49 -1.98 -20.77
CA VAL A 138 -24.67 -1.47 -21.46
C VAL A 138 -25.41 -2.64 -22.09
N LYS A 139 -26.72 -2.72 -21.85
CA LYS A 139 -27.60 -3.71 -22.48
C LYS A 139 -28.81 -3.03 -23.11
N ARG A 140 -29.46 -3.68 -24.09
CA ARG A 140 -30.70 -3.17 -24.68
C ARG A 140 -31.88 -3.39 -23.71
N GLU A 141 -32.77 -2.42 -23.62
CA GLU A 141 -34.03 -2.54 -22.89
C GLU A 141 -35.00 -3.39 -23.73
N GLY A 142 -35.45 -4.55 -23.20
CA GLY A 142 -36.45 -5.41 -23.86
C GLY A 142 -35.95 -6.72 -24.48
N LEU A 143 -34.76 -7.21 -24.10
CA LEU A 143 -34.31 -8.59 -24.34
C LEU A 143 -34.11 -9.32 -23.01
#